data_AF-A0A3A8JWJ7-F1
#
_entry.id   AF-A0A3A8JWJ7-F1
#
_cell.length_a   1.000
_cell.length_b   1.000
_cell.length_c   1.000
_cell.angle_alpha   90.00
_cell.angle_beta   90.00
_cell.angle_gamma   90.00
#
_symmetry.space_group_name_H-M   'P 1'
#
loop_
_entity.id
_entity.type
_entity.pdbx_description
1 polymer ?
#
loop_
_entity_poly.entity_id
_entity_poly.type
_entity_poly.pdbx_seq_one_letter_code
_entity_poly.pdbx_strand_id
1 'polypeptide(L)'
;MDPVNSIIEIAGPLLLGLVCGALFRKVVYPRILEQLGGLARLVASSANTWSQVALICVTLGLAAACHASNAVATLMWLHEHLPTLPFPLTQGLLHWVFLAATFFTGYYLAMLPSASASAADEPSGTV
;
A
#
# COMPACT_ATOMS: atom_id res chain seq x y z
N MET A 1 -16.42 -1.62 22.68
CA MET A 1 -15.33 -2.28 21.93
C MET A 1 -14.04 -1.94 22.65
N ASP A 2 -13.27 -2.95 23.07
CA ASP A 2 -12.00 -2.72 23.75
C ASP A 2 -11.01 -2.02 22.79
N PRO A 3 -10.29 -0.97 23.26
CA PRO A 3 -9.39 -0.19 22.40
C PRO A 3 -8.30 -1.07 21.76
N VAL A 4 -7.91 -2.15 22.45
CA VAL A 4 -6.96 -3.15 21.93
C VAL A 4 -7.51 -3.89 20.71
N ASN A 5 -8.80 -4.24 20.70
CA ASN A 5 -9.43 -4.91 19.56
C ASN A 5 -9.43 -4.00 18.33
N SER A 6 -9.72 -2.71 18.52
CA SER A 6 -9.70 -1.72 17.45
C SER A 6 -8.28 -1.47 16.91
N ILE A 7 -7.26 -1.45 17.76
CA ILE A 7 -5.86 -1.33 17.32
C ILE A 7 -5.45 -2.56 16.50
N ILE A 8 -5.80 -3.78 16.94
CA ILE A 8 -5.47 -5.02 16.22
C ILE A 8 -6.16 -5.07 14.86
N GLU A 9 -7.39 -4.59 14.77
CA GLU A 9 -8.17 -4.54 13.53
C GLU A 9 -7.54 -3.63 12.46
N ILE A 10 -6.81 -2.60 12.89
CA ILE A 10 -6.09 -1.67 12.00
C ILE A 10 -4.65 -2.15 11.75
N ALA A 11 -3.93 -2.50 12.82
CA ALA A 11 -2.52 -2.87 12.77
C ALA A 11 -2.32 -4.26 12.14
N GLY A 12 -3.26 -5.17 12.32
CA GLY A 12 -3.18 -6.55 11.80
C GLY A 12 -3.02 -6.61 10.29
N PRO A 13 -3.97 -6.06 9.50
CA PRO A 13 -3.85 -6.02 8.05
C PRO A 13 -2.59 -5.28 7.58
N LEU A 14 -2.25 -4.16 8.23
CA LEU A 14 -1.08 -3.35 7.88
C LEU A 14 0.24 -4.12 8.11
N LEU A 15 0.41 -4.76 9.26
CA LEU A 15 1.58 -5.58 9.57
C LEU A 15 1.67 -6.80 8.67
N LEU A 16 0.53 -7.46 8.41
CA LEU A 16 0.48 -8.59 7.47
C LEU A 16 0.92 -8.16 6.07
N GLY A 17 0.42 -7.01 5.59
CA GLY A 17 0.84 -6.39 4.34
C GLY A 17 2.34 -6.13 4.30
N LEU A 18 2.90 -5.55 5.37
CA LEU A 18 4.33 -5.26 5.49
C LEU A 18 5.17 -6.53 5.42
N VAL A 19 4.80 -7.58 6.16
CA VAL A 19 5.49 -8.89 6.13
C VAL A 19 5.40 -9.51 4.74
N CYS A 20 4.21 -9.54 4.12
CA CYS A 20 4.02 -10.07 2.78
C CYS A 20 4.83 -9.29 1.73
N GLY A 21 4.85 -7.96 1.81
CA GLY A 21 5.61 -7.10 0.91
C GLY A 21 7.12 -7.30 1.07
N ALA A 22 7.61 -7.41 2.30
CA ALA A 22 9.02 -7.68 2.60
C ALA A 22 9.45 -9.07 2.09
N LEU A 23 8.61 -10.10 2.28
CA LEU A 23 8.83 -11.44 1.75
C LEU A 23 8.85 -11.45 0.22
N PHE A 24 7.89 -10.78 -0.42
CA PHE A 24 7.84 -10.66 -1.87
C PHE A 24 9.11 -9.99 -2.41
N ARG A 25 9.49 -8.86 -1.82
CA ARG A 25 10.69 -8.10 -2.21
C ARG A 25 11.97 -8.94 -2.07
N LYS A 26 12.04 -9.81 -1.06
CA LYS A 26 13.21 -10.65 -0.82
C LYS A 26 13.25 -11.92 -1.68
N VAL A 27 12.12 -12.56 -1.90
CA VAL A 27 12.05 -13.92 -2.48
C VAL A 27 11.63 -13.90 -3.95
N VAL A 28 10.64 -13.08 -4.31
CA VAL A 28 9.98 -13.13 -5.62
C VAL A 28 10.53 -12.05 -6.55
N TYR A 29 10.70 -10.83 -6.04
CA TYR A 29 11.15 -9.67 -6.81
C TYR A 29 12.49 -9.88 -7.55
N PRO A 30 13.54 -10.51 -6.96
CA PRO A 30 14.77 -10.78 -7.68
C PRO A 30 14.56 -11.68 -8.89
N ARG A 31 13.72 -12.72 -8.77
CA ARG A 31 13.41 -13.63 -9.88
C ARG A 31 12.63 -12.96 -10.99
N ILE A 32 11.71 -12.06 -10.64
CA ILE A 32 10.98 -11.25 -11.63
C ILE A 32 11.96 -10.34 -12.39
N LEU A 33 12.91 -9.69 -11.70
CA LEU A 33 13.92 -8.86 -12.35
C LEU A 33 14.84 -9.66 -13.27
N GLU A 34 15.26 -10.85 -12.84
CA GLU A 34 16.05 -11.78 -13.68
C GLU A 34 15.29 -12.16 -14.96
N GLN A 35 13.97 -12.40 -14.87
CA GLN A 35 13.12 -12.70 -16.02
C GLN A 35 12.88 -11.49 -16.94
N LEU A 36 12.84 -10.28 -16.38
CA LEU A 36 12.62 -9.04 -17.13
C LEU A 36 13.85 -8.56 -17.92
N GLY A 37 15.05 -9.06 -17.58
CA GLY A 37 16.29 -8.73 -18.27
C GLY A 37 16.50 -7.22 -18.40
N GLY A 38 16.57 -6.70 -19.64
CA GLY A 38 16.80 -5.28 -19.92
C GLY A 38 15.72 -4.32 -19.40
N LEU A 39 14.49 -4.79 -19.16
CA LEU A 39 13.40 -3.98 -18.60
C LEU A 39 13.56 -3.73 -17.11
N ALA A 40 14.45 -4.46 -16.42
CA ALA A 40 14.74 -4.28 -15.00
C ALA A 40 15.15 -2.84 -14.67
N ARG A 41 15.82 -2.14 -15.59
CA ARG A 41 16.24 -0.75 -15.42
C ARG A 41 15.07 0.23 -15.40
N LEU A 42 13.98 -0.07 -16.13
CA LEU A 42 12.74 0.73 -16.09
C LEU A 42 11.98 0.48 -14.78
N VAL A 43 11.96 -0.77 -14.31
CA VAL A 43 11.31 -1.13 -13.03
C VAL A 43 12.08 -0.58 -11.83
N ALA A 44 13.40 -0.45 -11.92
CA ALA A 44 14.24 0.18 -10.90
C ALA A 44 14.31 1.72 -11.02
N SER A 45 13.55 2.33 -11.91
CA SER A 45 13.58 3.79 -12.12
C SER A 45 12.90 4.56 -10.98
N SER A 46 13.26 5.84 -10.84
CA SER A 46 12.59 6.77 -9.91
C SER A 46 11.10 6.89 -10.20
N ALA A 47 10.66 6.70 -11.44
CA ALA A 47 9.24 6.70 -11.82
C ALA A 47 8.47 5.58 -11.12
N ASN A 48 9.06 4.38 -10.98
CA ASN A 48 8.44 3.28 -10.25
C ASN A 48 8.34 3.56 -8.74
N THR A 49 9.35 4.23 -8.16
CA THR A 49 9.30 4.69 -6.77
C THR A 49 8.17 5.71 -6.56
N TRP A 50 8.06 6.70 -7.45
CA TRP A 50 6.98 7.69 -7.39
C TRP A 50 5.60 7.07 -7.57
N SER A 51 5.44 6.08 -8.47
CA SER A 51 4.18 5.35 -8.60
C SER A 51 3.84 4.58 -7.33
N GLN A 52 4.82 4.01 -6.63
CA GLN A 52 4.57 3.37 -5.34
C GLN A 52 4.14 4.36 -4.26
N VAL A 53 4.77 5.54 -4.18
CA VAL A 53 4.34 6.61 -3.27
C VAL A 53 2.90 7.03 -3.58
N ALA A 54 2.56 7.21 -4.85
CA ALA A 54 1.21 7.53 -5.27
C ALA A 54 0.20 6.44 -4.86
N LEU A 55 0.55 5.16 -5.06
CA LEU A 55 -0.28 4.03 -4.62
C LEU A 55 -0.48 4.04 -3.11
N ILE A 56 0.56 4.30 -2.32
CA ILE A 56 0.46 4.43 -0.86
C ILE A 56 -0.50 5.57 -0.48
N CYS A 57 -0.38 6.74 -1.11
CA CYS A 57 -1.31 7.85 -0.85
C CYS A 57 -2.75 7.48 -1.19
N VAL A 58 -2.98 6.78 -2.31
CA VAL A 58 -4.31 6.33 -2.73
C VAL A 58 -4.87 5.30 -1.75
N THR A 59 -4.09 4.29 -1.35
CA THR A 59 -4.56 3.26 -0.42
C THR A 59 -4.77 3.80 0.98
N LEU A 60 -3.96 4.76 1.43
CA LEU A 60 -4.19 5.47 2.69
C LEU A 60 -5.46 6.33 2.64
N GLY A 61 -5.67 7.07 1.56
CA GLY A 61 -6.89 7.87 1.36
C GLY A 61 -8.14 6.98 1.33
N LEU A 62 -8.05 5.84 0.66
CA LEU A 62 -9.14 4.85 0.61
C LEU A 62 -9.40 4.24 2.00
N ALA A 63 -8.35 3.87 2.74
CA ALA A 63 -8.48 3.41 4.12
C ALA A 63 -9.12 4.48 5.01
N ALA A 64 -8.71 5.74 4.90
CA ALA A 64 -9.29 6.83 5.67
C ALA A 64 -10.78 7.05 5.31
N ALA A 65 -11.15 6.99 4.04
CA ALA A 65 -12.53 7.12 3.59
C ALA A 65 -13.41 5.96 4.06
N CYS A 66 -12.90 4.73 4.04
CA CYS A 66 -13.63 3.53 4.43
C CYS A 66 -13.55 3.21 5.94
N HIS A 67 -12.77 3.97 6.72
CA HIS A 67 -12.66 3.79 8.16
C HIS A 67 -14.02 3.95 8.86
N ALA A 68 -14.22 3.25 9.98
CA ALA A 68 -15.50 3.21 10.70
C ALA A 68 -16.06 4.60 11.04
N SER A 69 -15.20 5.59 11.32
CA SER A 69 -15.60 6.97 11.59
C SER A 69 -16.20 7.71 10.39
N ASN A 70 -15.83 7.31 9.17
CA ASN A 70 -16.21 7.99 7.92
C ASN A 70 -17.14 7.13 7.05
N ALA A 71 -17.30 5.84 7.37
CA ALA A 71 -17.99 4.86 6.53
C ALA A 71 -19.42 5.28 6.14
N VAL A 72 -20.17 5.93 7.05
CA VAL A 72 -21.53 6.41 6.76
C VAL A 72 -21.50 7.56 5.74
N ALA A 73 -20.62 8.54 5.93
CA ALA A 73 -20.48 9.67 5.01
C ALA A 73 -20.02 9.20 3.62
N THR A 74 -19.05 8.28 3.58
CA THR A 74 -18.55 7.68 2.34
C THR A 74 -19.64 6.87 1.62
N LEU A 75 -20.44 6.09 2.34
CA LEU A 75 -21.57 5.36 1.74
C LEU A 75 -22.62 6.30 1.12
N MET A 76 -22.98 7.37 1.83
CA MET A 76 -23.92 8.36 1.29
C MET A 76 -23.35 9.03 0.05
N TRP A 77 -22.08 9.45 0.08
CA TRP A 77 -21.41 10.03 -1.07
C TRP A 77 -21.38 9.07 -2.27
N LEU A 78 -21.08 7.78 -2.04
CA LEU A 78 -21.08 6.74 -3.08
C LEU A 78 -22.48 6.55 -3.67
N HIS A 79 -23.54 6.53 -2.86
CA HIS A 79 -24.92 6.43 -3.36
C HIS A 79 -25.35 7.65 -4.17
N GLU A 80 -24.87 8.83 -3.83
CA GLU A 80 -25.23 10.07 -4.53
C GLU A 80 -24.49 10.22 -5.87
N HIS A 81 -23.24 9.75 -5.96
CA HIS A 81 -22.37 10.03 -7.10
C HIS A 81 -22.17 8.83 -8.04
N LEU A 82 -22.42 7.60 -7.60
CA LEU A 82 -22.29 6.42 -8.47
C LEU A 82 -23.63 6.01 -9.07
N PRO A 83 -23.63 5.52 -10.32
CA PRO A 83 -24.79 4.84 -10.87
C PRO A 83 -25.11 3.60 -10.02
N THR A 84 -26.36 3.15 -10.08
CA THR A 84 -26.80 1.93 -9.40
C THR A 84 -25.91 0.75 -9.79
N LEU A 85 -25.11 0.27 -8.84
CA LEU A 85 -24.22 -0.87 -9.02
C LEU A 85 -25.03 -2.18 -8.99
N PRO A 86 -24.53 -3.25 -9.63
CA PRO A 86 -25.19 -4.56 -9.62
C PRO A 86 -25.09 -5.27 -8.25
N PHE A 87 -24.47 -4.65 -7.26
CA PHE A 87 -24.33 -5.15 -5.90
C PHE A 87 -24.63 -4.05 -4.87
N PRO A 88 -25.12 -4.39 -3.67
CA PRO A 88 -25.41 -3.41 -2.64
C PRO A 88 -24.11 -2.84 -2.04
N LEU A 89 -24.00 -1.51 -2.06
CA LEU A 89 -23.00 -0.77 -1.29
C LEU A 89 -23.40 -0.84 0.20
N THR A 90 -22.65 -1.61 0.98
CA THR A 90 -22.93 -1.82 2.41
C THR A 90 -21.76 -1.42 3.29
N GLN A 91 -22.02 -1.16 4.58
CA GLN A 91 -20.97 -0.88 5.55
C GLN A 91 -19.98 -2.06 5.70
N GLY A 92 -20.47 -3.30 5.58
CA GLY A 92 -19.61 -4.48 5.55
C GLY A 92 -18.65 -4.47 4.35
N LEU A 93 -19.12 -4.03 3.17
CA LEU A 93 -18.27 -3.88 2.00
C LEU A 93 -17.18 -2.83 2.22
N LEU A 94 -17.52 -1.65 2.76
CA LEU A 94 -16.53 -0.63 3.10
C LEU A 94 -15.51 -1.13 4.12
N HIS A 95 -15.95 -1.93 5.09
CA HIS A 95 -15.05 -2.54 6.06
C HIS A 95 -14.03 -3.48 5.38
N TRP A 96 -14.45 -4.33 4.44
CA TRP A 96 -13.52 -5.14 3.65
C TRP A 96 -12.58 -4.29 2.80
N VAL A 97 -13.08 -3.21 2.20
CA VAL A 97 -12.24 -2.26 1.45
C VAL A 97 -11.22 -1.59 2.36
N PHE A 98 -11.61 -1.22 3.58
CA PHE A 98 -10.70 -0.69 4.60
C PHE A 98 -9.58 -1.69 4.94
N LEU A 99 -9.92 -2.96 5.18
CA LEU A 99 -8.94 -4.01 5.47
C LEU A 99 -7.98 -4.25 4.30
N ALA A 100 -8.51 -4.28 3.07
CA ALA A 100 -7.69 -4.43 1.86
C ALA A 100 -6.77 -3.23 1.66
N ALA A 101 -7.29 -2.00 1.82
CA ALA A 101 -6.53 -0.77 1.64
C ALA A 101 -5.41 -0.63 2.68
N THR A 102 -5.67 -0.98 3.94
CA THR A 102 -4.64 -1.01 5.00
C THR A 102 -3.58 -2.08 4.75
N PHE A 103 -3.97 -3.27 4.29
CA PHE A 103 -3.03 -4.31 3.84
C PHE A 103 -2.13 -3.83 2.70
N PHE A 104 -2.71 -3.29 1.62
CA PHE A 104 -1.93 -2.82 0.47
C PHE A 104 -1.01 -1.65 0.82
N THR A 105 -1.45 -0.78 1.73
CA THR A 105 -0.59 0.29 2.27
C THR A 105 0.67 -0.31 2.90
N GLY A 106 0.53 -1.30 3.80
CA GLY A 106 1.66 -1.99 4.42
C GLY A 106 2.55 -2.70 3.40
N TYR A 107 1.93 -3.35 2.41
CA TYR A 107 2.62 -4.05 1.32
C TYR A 107 3.50 -3.11 0.49
N TYR A 108 2.95 -1.99 0.02
CA TYR A 108 3.70 -1.02 -0.77
C TYR A 108 4.77 -0.30 0.06
N LEU A 109 4.51 -0.02 1.35
CA LEU A 109 5.53 0.53 2.25
C LEU A 109 6.76 -0.38 2.34
N ALA A 110 6.58 -1.71 2.43
CA ALA A 110 7.69 -2.65 2.46
C ALA A 110 8.47 -2.74 1.13
N MET A 111 7.84 -2.31 0.03
CA MET A 111 8.44 -2.30 -1.30
C MET A 111 9.22 -1.03 -1.64
N LEU A 112 9.05 0.05 -0.87
CA LEU A 112 9.81 1.28 -1.08
C LEU A 112 11.32 1.00 -0.99
N PRO A 113 12.13 1.50 -1.93
CA PRO A 113 13.58 1.40 -1.85
C PRO A 113 14.06 1.95 -0.50
N SER A 114 14.88 1.17 0.21
CA SER A 114 15.43 1.62 1.49
C SER A 114 16.48 2.69 1.18
N ALA A 115 16.36 3.87 1.78
CA ALA A 115 17.27 5.00 1.55
C ALA A 115 18.75 4.73 1.92
N SER A 116 19.08 3.54 2.44
CA SER A 116 20.43 3.12 2.81
C SER A 116 21.38 2.87 1.63
N ALA A 117 21.00 3.18 0.39
CA ALA A 117 21.87 3.06 -0.79
C ALA A 117 22.23 4.40 -1.44
N SER A 118 21.86 5.54 -0.83
CA SER A 118 22.10 6.87 -1.41
C SER A 118 23.04 7.76 -0.58
N ALA A 119 23.73 7.21 0.41
CA ALA A 119 24.70 7.92 1.26
C ALA A 119 26.13 7.32 1.19
N ALA A 120 26.45 6.57 0.13
CA ALA A 120 27.77 5.96 -0.06
C ALA A 120 28.52 6.42 -1.33
N ASP A 121 28.03 7.46 -2.00
CA ASP A 121 28.78 8.18 -3.04
C ASP A 121 29.29 9.52 -2.48
N GLU A 122 30.11 9.47 -1.43
CA GLU A 122 31.15 10.48 -1.27
C GLU A 122 32.43 9.94 -1.93
N PRO A 123 32.96 10.56 -3.00
CA PRO A 123 34.27 10.24 -3.49
C PRO A 123 35.30 10.91 -2.57
N SER A 124 35.55 10.34 -1.39
CA SER A 124 36.75 10.68 -0.62
C SER A 124 37.89 9.75 -1.07
N GLY A 125 38.24 9.90 -2.34
CA GLY A 125 39.48 9.40 -2.91
C GLY A 125 40.58 10.42 -2.66
N THR A 126 41.49 10.08 -1.76
CA THR A 126 42.90 10.49 -1.67
C THR A 126 43.42 11.40 -2.79
N VAL A 127 43.85 12.63 -2.44
CA VAL A 127 45.26 13.08 -2.39
C VAL A 127 45.38 14.14 -1.30
#